data_AF-A0AA41T5I4-F1
#
_entry.id   AF-A0AA41T5I4-F1
#
_cell.length_a   1.000
_cell.length_b   1.000
_cell.length_c   1.000
_cell.angle_alpha   90.00
_cell.angle_beta   90.00
_cell.angle_gamma   90.00
#
_symmetry.space_group_name_H-M   'P 1'
#
loop_
_entity.id
_entity.type
_entity.pdbx_description
1 polymer ?
#
loop_
_entity_poly.entity_id
_entity_poly.type
_entity_poly.pdbx_seq_one_letter_code
_entity_poly.pdbx_strand_id
1 'polypeptide(L)'
;MARLLQASCLLSLLLAGFVPPSRGQEKSKTDCHGGMSGTIYEYGALTIDGEEYIPFKQYSGKYILFVNNILPRYVRPGGGFVPNFQLFEKGDVNGNKEQKFYTFLKNSCPPTMELLGSSERLFWDPMKVHDIRWNFEKFLVGPDGIPIMRWHHRTTVSNVKMDILAYMRRQATLRAKG
;
A
#
# COMPACT_ATOMS: atom_id res chain seq x y z
N MET A 1 -47.25 19.86 -60.70
CA MET A 1 -47.38 18.77 -59.71
C MET A 1 -46.00 18.47 -59.15
N ALA A 2 -45.65 19.11 -58.03
CA ALA A 2 -44.41 18.89 -57.30
C ALA A 2 -44.58 17.70 -56.36
N ARG A 3 -43.62 16.78 -56.31
CA ARG A 3 -43.62 15.65 -55.36
C ARG A 3 -42.82 16.03 -54.12
N LEU A 4 -43.48 15.90 -52.98
CA LEU A 4 -42.98 16.13 -51.63
C LEU A 4 -42.00 15.02 -51.19
N LEU A 5 -40.92 15.48 -50.57
CA LEU A 5 -40.23 14.98 -49.37
C LEU A 5 -40.54 13.56 -48.86
N GLN A 6 -39.50 12.73 -48.75
CA GLN A 6 -39.34 11.92 -47.54
C GLN A 6 -37.85 11.71 -47.22
N ALA A 7 -37.42 12.32 -46.13
CA ALA A 7 -36.10 12.19 -45.55
C ALA A 7 -35.95 10.82 -44.86
N SER A 8 -34.98 10.01 -45.28
CA SER A 8 -34.52 8.85 -44.52
C SER A 8 -33.20 9.21 -43.83
N CYS A 9 -33.33 9.91 -42.70
CA CYS A 9 -32.25 10.09 -41.74
C CYS A 9 -32.07 8.77 -40.97
N LEU A 10 -31.36 7.80 -41.55
CA LEU A 10 -31.00 6.57 -40.84
C LEU A 10 -29.77 6.85 -39.97
N LEU A 11 -30.08 7.35 -38.78
CA LEU A 11 -29.44 7.06 -37.49
C LEU A 11 -27.99 6.56 -37.56
N SER A 12 -27.04 7.48 -37.38
CA SER A 12 -25.69 7.16 -36.92
C SER A 12 -25.79 6.41 -35.59
N LEU A 13 -25.57 5.09 -35.61
CA LEU A 13 -25.36 4.26 -34.43
C LEU A 13 -24.06 4.70 -33.74
N LEU A 14 -24.15 5.73 -32.89
CA LEU A 14 -23.19 5.96 -31.82
C LEU A 14 -23.39 4.84 -30.80
N LEU A 15 -22.64 3.74 -30.97
CA LEU A 15 -22.38 2.80 -29.90
C LEU A 15 -21.56 3.53 -28.83
N ALA A 16 -22.25 4.28 -27.97
CA ALA A 16 -21.73 4.62 -26.66
C ALA A 16 -21.58 3.30 -25.90
N GLY A 17 -20.40 2.70 -26.01
CA GLY A 17 -20.04 1.55 -25.19
C GLY A 17 -20.18 1.96 -23.74
N PHE A 18 -21.22 1.45 -23.07
CA PHE A 18 -21.30 1.46 -21.63
C PHE A 18 -20.08 0.70 -21.12
N VAL A 19 -19.04 1.43 -20.72
CA VAL A 19 -18.01 0.88 -19.85
C VAL A 19 -18.76 0.42 -18.60
N PRO A 20 -18.77 -0.88 -18.27
CA PRO A 20 -19.41 -1.33 -17.04
C PRO A 20 -18.82 -0.53 -15.89
N PRO A 21 -19.61 -0.08 -14.90
CA PRO A 21 -19.04 0.54 -13.70
C PRO A 21 -18.03 -0.47 -13.15
N SER A 22 -16.76 -0.07 -13.17
CA SER A 22 -15.66 -0.91 -12.75
C SER A 22 -15.94 -1.37 -11.33
N ARG A 23 -16.22 -2.66 -11.16
CA ARG A 23 -16.23 -3.37 -9.88
C ARG A 23 -14.97 -2.91 -9.13
N GLY A 24 -15.11 -2.26 -7.97
CA GLY A 24 -14.11 -1.47 -7.25
C GLY A 24 -12.66 -1.71 -7.66
N GLN A 25 -12.02 -0.72 -8.30
CA GLN A 25 -10.69 -0.88 -8.91
C GLN A 25 -9.64 -1.22 -7.83
N GLU A 26 -9.16 -2.46 -7.86
CA GLU A 26 -7.96 -2.88 -7.14
C GLU A 26 -6.74 -2.24 -7.78
N LYS A 27 -6.04 -1.37 -7.05
CA LYS A 27 -4.77 -0.78 -7.49
C LYS A 27 -3.63 -1.63 -6.95
N SER A 28 -2.77 -2.12 -7.82
CA SER A 28 -1.58 -2.90 -7.43
C SER A 28 -0.62 -2.08 -6.56
N LYS A 29 -0.60 -0.75 -6.74
CA LYS A 29 0.22 0.23 -6.03
C LYS A 29 -0.46 1.59 -5.99
N THR A 30 -0.19 2.36 -4.94
CA THR A 30 -0.53 3.77 -4.83
C THR A 30 0.72 4.56 -4.39
N ASP A 31 0.93 5.74 -4.98
CA ASP A 31 1.96 6.67 -4.53
C ASP A 31 1.42 7.47 -3.33
N CYS A 32 2.27 7.71 -2.33
CA CYS A 32 1.89 8.42 -1.11
C CYS A 32 1.82 9.94 -1.36
N HIS A 33 1.05 10.63 -0.52
CA HIS A 33 0.90 12.08 -0.63
C HIS A 33 2.18 12.79 -0.17
N GLY A 34 2.70 13.69 -1.01
CA GLY A 34 3.73 14.63 -0.57
C GLY A 34 3.15 15.65 0.42
N GLY A 35 3.95 16.07 1.41
CA GLY A 35 3.61 17.19 2.29
C GLY A 35 2.82 16.84 3.56
N MET A 36 2.71 15.57 3.94
CA MET A 36 2.28 15.25 5.31
C MET A 36 3.38 15.63 6.31
N SER A 37 2.98 16.25 7.42
CA SER A 37 3.89 16.56 8.52
C SER A 37 4.30 15.26 9.24
N GLY A 38 5.58 15.15 9.58
CA GLY A 38 6.13 14.05 10.35
C GLY A 38 6.90 13.02 9.53
N THR A 39 7.67 12.18 10.23
CA THR A 39 8.46 11.10 9.64
C THR A 39 8.29 9.83 10.45
N ILE A 40 8.68 8.67 9.90
CA ILE A 40 8.68 7.43 10.69
C ILE A 40 9.64 7.49 11.90
N TYR A 41 10.53 8.47 11.97
CA TYR A 41 11.56 8.57 13.02
C TYR A 41 11.01 8.97 14.39
N GLU A 42 9.74 9.40 14.45
CA GLU A 42 9.01 9.65 15.70
C GLU A 42 8.55 8.36 16.39
N TYR A 43 8.67 7.22 15.71
CA TYR A 43 8.16 5.93 16.19
C TYR A 43 9.27 4.88 16.32
N GLY A 44 8.90 3.74 16.88
CA GLY A 44 9.69 2.53 16.97
C GLY A 44 8.81 1.34 17.29
N ALA A 45 9.43 0.17 17.43
CA ALA A 45 8.74 -1.04 17.82
C ALA A 45 9.68 -1.97 18.60
N LEU A 46 9.08 -2.80 19.46
CA LEU A 46 9.79 -3.82 20.24
C LEU A 46 10.07 -5.04 19.34
N THR A 47 11.28 -5.59 19.41
CA THR A 47 11.67 -6.80 18.67
C THR A 47 10.79 -7.98 19.04
N ILE A 48 10.66 -8.97 18.15
CA ILE A 48 9.76 -10.11 18.36
C ILE A 48 10.03 -10.94 19.62
N ASP A 49 11.25 -10.88 20.17
CA ASP A 49 11.64 -11.52 21.43
C ASP A 49 11.34 -10.66 22.67
N GLY A 50 10.92 -9.41 22.50
CA GLY A 50 10.60 -8.50 23.60
C GLY A 50 11.83 -7.82 24.23
N GLU A 51 13.03 -8.07 23.71
CA GLU A 51 14.28 -7.70 24.38
C GLU A 51 14.76 -6.28 24.03
N GLU A 52 14.49 -5.79 22.81
CA GLU A 52 15.03 -4.52 22.32
C GLU A 52 13.94 -3.63 21.69
N TYR A 53 13.76 -2.43 22.23
CA TYR A 53 12.96 -1.39 21.54
C TYR A 53 13.84 -0.70 20.50
N ILE A 54 13.45 -0.77 19.24
CA ILE A 54 14.18 -0.16 18.12
C ILE A 54 13.44 1.12 17.67
N PRO A 55 13.96 2.33 17.97
CA PRO A 55 13.49 3.56 17.35
C PRO A 55 13.79 3.52 15.85
N PHE A 56 12.81 3.81 14.99
CA PHE A 56 13.03 3.74 13.55
C PHE A 56 14.00 4.82 13.04
N LYS A 57 14.34 5.81 13.86
CA LYS A 57 15.44 6.76 13.63
C LYS A 57 16.78 6.06 13.36
N GLN A 58 17.00 4.86 13.88
CA GLN A 58 18.19 4.05 13.57
C GLN A 58 18.32 3.71 12.06
N TYR A 59 17.21 3.75 11.32
CA TYR A 59 17.18 3.52 9.88
C TYR A 59 17.28 4.81 9.05
N SER A 60 17.67 5.93 9.67
CA SER A 60 17.91 7.18 8.94
C SER A 60 18.91 6.99 7.80
N GLY A 61 18.62 7.59 6.64
CA GLY A 61 19.42 7.43 5.43
C GLY A 61 19.18 6.12 4.66
N LYS A 62 18.28 5.24 5.12
CA LYS A 62 17.97 3.97 4.46
C LYS A 62 16.54 3.94 3.93
N TYR A 63 16.33 3.18 2.85
CA TYR A 63 14.99 2.79 2.43
C TYR A 63 14.48 1.67 3.33
N ILE A 64 13.23 1.79 3.80
CA ILE A 64 12.61 0.82 4.71
C ILE A 64 11.34 0.27 4.05
N LEU A 65 11.19 -1.05 4.04
CA LEU A 65 9.98 -1.72 3.56
C LEU A 65 9.22 -2.31 4.75
N PHE A 66 8.12 -1.67 5.13
CA PHE A 66 7.22 -2.19 6.15
C PHE A 66 6.27 -3.22 5.53
N VAL A 67 6.16 -4.39 6.13
CA VAL A 67 5.26 -5.47 5.69
C VAL A 67 4.53 -6.05 6.89
N ASN A 68 3.20 -5.96 6.92
CA ASN A 68 2.43 -6.64 7.98
C ASN A 68 2.39 -8.14 7.67
N ASN A 69 2.68 -8.98 8.67
CA ASN A 69 2.85 -10.41 8.45
C ASN A 69 2.15 -11.24 9.54
N ILE A 70 1.82 -12.47 9.20
CA ILE A 70 1.27 -13.49 10.08
C ILE A 70 2.09 -14.78 9.92
N LEU A 71 3.30 -14.82 10.48
CA LEU A 71 4.14 -16.02 10.44
C LEU A 71 4.26 -16.68 11.81
N PRO A 72 3.82 -17.95 11.95
CA PRO A 72 4.30 -18.82 13.02
C PRO A 72 5.71 -19.29 12.65
N ARG A 73 6.72 -18.85 13.42
CA ARG A 73 8.16 -19.03 13.18
C ARG A 73 8.61 -20.45 12.82
N TYR A 74 7.93 -21.48 13.32
CA TYR A 74 8.38 -22.88 13.22
C TYR A 74 7.54 -23.79 12.31
N VAL A 75 6.34 -23.35 11.90
CA VAL A 75 5.39 -24.26 11.24
C VAL A 75 5.31 -23.97 9.74
N ARG A 76 5.28 -22.69 9.35
CA ARG A 76 5.20 -22.25 7.96
C ARG A 76 6.06 -21.00 7.80
N PRO A 77 7.02 -20.95 6.85
CA PRO A 77 7.21 -21.86 5.72
C PRO A 77 7.75 -23.26 6.08
N GLY A 78 8.30 -23.45 7.28
CA GLY A 78 8.95 -24.70 7.68
C GLY A 78 10.36 -24.85 7.09
N GLY A 79 10.91 -26.06 7.12
CA GLY A 79 12.19 -26.37 6.45
C GLY A 79 13.42 -25.62 6.98
N GLY A 80 13.40 -25.20 8.25
CA GLY A 80 14.49 -24.42 8.84
C GLY A 80 14.57 -22.97 8.33
N PHE A 81 13.48 -22.44 7.75
CA PHE A 81 13.44 -21.06 7.29
C PHE A 81 13.65 -20.07 8.44
N VAL A 82 14.66 -19.20 8.30
CA VAL A 82 14.94 -18.10 9.21
C VAL A 82 14.89 -16.78 8.43
N PRO A 83 14.02 -15.83 8.81
CA PRO A 83 14.00 -14.50 8.20
C PRO A 83 15.37 -13.81 8.33
N ASN A 84 15.86 -13.22 7.24
CA ASN A 84 17.08 -12.41 7.23
C ASN A 84 16.79 -10.91 7.45
N PHE A 85 15.67 -10.60 8.06
CA PHE A 85 15.18 -9.25 8.34
C PHE A 85 14.53 -9.21 9.72
N GLN A 86 14.48 -8.01 10.30
CA GLN A 86 13.96 -7.82 11.65
C GLN A 86 12.46 -8.11 11.72
N LEU A 87 12.07 -8.87 12.75
CA LEU A 87 10.68 -9.03 13.15
C LEU A 87 10.42 -8.28 14.45
N PHE A 88 9.20 -7.74 14.56
CA PHE A 88 8.73 -7.01 15.74
C PHE A 88 7.62 -7.79 16.42
N GLU A 89 7.31 -7.43 17.66
CA GLU A 89 6.21 -8.03 18.41
C GLU A 89 4.89 -7.92 17.64
N LYS A 90 3.99 -8.88 17.91
CA LYS A 90 2.66 -8.87 17.33
C LYS A 90 1.86 -7.71 17.92
N GLY A 91 1.37 -6.84 17.06
CA GLY A 91 0.47 -5.75 17.45
C GLY A 91 -0.58 -5.47 16.38
N ASP A 92 -1.59 -4.70 16.74
CA ASP A 92 -2.67 -4.34 15.83
C ASP A 92 -2.17 -3.33 14.77
N VAL A 93 -2.66 -3.48 13.55
CA VAL A 93 -2.36 -2.56 12.43
C VAL A 93 -3.58 -1.71 12.03
N ASN A 94 -4.75 -2.08 12.53
CA ASN A 94 -6.03 -1.39 12.34
C ASN A 94 -6.80 -1.31 13.66
N GLY A 95 -7.81 -0.43 13.70
CA GLY A 95 -8.70 -0.26 14.85
C GLY A 95 -8.12 0.60 15.97
N ASN A 96 -8.84 0.68 17.09
CA ASN A 96 -8.53 1.59 18.20
C ASN A 96 -7.16 1.36 18.86
N LYS A 97 -6.64 0.13 18.78
CA LYS A 97 -5.37 -0.28 19.40
C LYS A 97 -4.21 -0.38 18.40
N GLU A 98 -4.40 0.13 17.18
CA GLU A 98 -3.35 0.08 16.16
C GLU A 98 -2.06 0.78 16.61
N GLN A 99 -0.93 0.20 16.20
CA GLN A 99 0.38 0.79 16.42
C GLN A 99 0.47 2.15 15.72
N LYS A 100 0.98 3.17 16.42
CA LYS A 100 0.92 4.57 15.96
C LYS A 100 1.67 4.83 14.65
N PHE A 101 2.74 4.09 14.40
CA PHE A 101 3.43 4.17 13.10
C PHE A 101 2.58 3.63 11.95
N TYR A 102 1.70 2.65 12.19
CA TYR A 102 0.74 2.22 11.17
C TYR A 102 -0.35 3.27 10.93
N THR A 103 -0.80 3.99 11.96
CA THR A 103 -1.68 5.16 11.76
C THR A 103 -1.03 6.16 10.80
N PHE A 104 0.25 6.49 11.03
CA PHE A 104 1.01 7.39 10.16
C PHE A 104 1.13 6.85 8.73
N LEU A 105 1.58 5.60 8.55
CA LEU A 105 1.79 4.99 7.22
C LEU A 105 0.48 4.87 6.42
N LYS A 106 -0.61 4.43 7.06
CA LYS A 106 -1.90 4.22 6.40
C LYS A 106 -2.49 5.52 5.88
N ASN A 107 -2.40 6.59 6.68
CA ASN A 107 -2.93 7.90 6.30
C ASN A 107 -2.03 8.60 5.29
N SER A 108 -0.73 8.27 5.23
CA SER A 108 0.22 8.85 4.26
C SER A 108 -0.07 8.49 2.80
N CYS A 109 -0.80 7.40 2.55
CA CYS A 109 -1.00 6.88 1.20
C CYS A 109 -2.48 6.53 0.94
N PRO A 110 -2.99 6.74 -0.27
CA PRO A 110 -4.31 6.23 -0.66
C PRO A 110 -4.41 4.72 -0.43
N PRO A 111 -5.58 4.19 -0.03
CA PRO A 111 -5.76 2.75 0.10
C PRO A 111 -5.61 2.05 -1.26
N THR A 112 -5.15 0.81 -1.24
CA THR A 112 -4.92 -0.01 -2.44
C THR A 112 -6.21 -0.55 -3.06
N MET A 113 -7.31 -0.50 -2.31
CA MET A 113 -8.63 -0.97 -2.72
C MET A 113 -9.70 -0.14 -2.00
N GLU A 114 -10.72 0.31 -2.74
CA GLU A 114 -11.84 1.08 -2.18
C GLU A 114 -12.69 0.23 -1.23
N LEU A 115 -12.87 -1.06 -1.55
CA LEU A 115 -13.63 -2.00 -0.74
C LEU A 115 -12.76 -2.59 0.39
N LEU A 116 -13.29 -2.60 1.61
CA LEU A 116 -12.64 -3.17 2.80
C LEU A 116 -12.80 -4.70 2.89
N GLY A 117 -13.87 -5.26 2.32
CA GLY A 117 -14.27 -6.66 2.46
C GLY A 117 -15.50 -6.83 3.35
N SER A 118 -15.90 -8.07 3.62
CA SER A 118 -17.00 -8.36 4.56
C SER A 118 -16.54 -8.16 6.00
N SER A 119 -17.33 -7.43 6.79
CA SER A 119 -17.06 -7.15 8.21
C SER A 119 -16.79 -8.41 9.04
N GLU A 120 -17.43 -9.54 8.69
CA GLU A 120 -17.25 -10.83 9.38
C GLU A 120 -15.80 -11.38 9.37
N ARG A 121 -14.96 -10.89 8.45
CA ARG A 121 -13.56 -11.32 8.31
C ARG A 121 -12.56 -10.29 8.86
N LEU A 122 -13.06 -9.17 9.38
CA LEU A 122 -12.26 -8.04 9.83
C LEU A 122 -12.46 -7.87 11.34
N PHE A 123 -11.45 -8.25 12.12
CA PHE A 123 -11.53 -8.32 13.58
C PHE A 123 -11.11 -7.02 14.27
N TRP A 124 -11.49 -5.86 13.72
CA TRP A 124 -11.13 -4.56 14.31
C TRP A 124 -12.27 -3.54 14.19
N ASP A 125 -12.26 -2.57 15.10
CA ASP A 125 -13.19 -1.45 15.15
C ASP A 125 -12.46 -0.17 15.63
N PRO A 126 -12.79 1.02 15.10
CA PRO A 126 -13.68 1.27 13.95
C PRO A 126 -12.99 0.98 12.61
N MET A 127 -13.79 0.68 11.60
CA MET A 127 -13.31 0.55 10.22
C MET A 127 -13.07 1.93 9.59
N LYS A 128 -11.91 2.12 8.96
CA LYS A 128 -11.50 3.36 8.31
C LYS A 128 -11.13 3.14 6.85
N VAL A 129 -11.33 4.17 6.03
CA VAL A 129 -11.00 4.15 4.59
C VAL A 129 -9.54 3.74 4.34
N HIS A 130 -8.60 4.19 5.17
CA HIS A 130 -7.18 3.92 4.98
C HIS A 130 -6.66 2.60 5.58
N ASP A 131 -7.54 1.78 6.18
CA ASP A 131 -7.14 0.54 6.83
C ASP A 131 -6.34 -0.42 5.93
N ILE A 132 -5.43 -1.17 6.53
CA ILE A 132 -4.75 -2.27 5.86
C ILE A 132 -5.77 -3.35 5.54
N ARG A 133 -5.78 -3.82 4.29
CA ARG A 133 -6.82 -4.71 3.76
C ARG A 133 -6.55 -6.16 4.09
N TRP A 134 -5.29 -6.58 4.12
CA TRP A 134 -4.92 -7.97 4.41
C TRP A 134 -3.47 -8.11 4.88
N ASN A 135 -3.08 -9.34 5.23
CA ASN A 135 -1.69 -9.72 5.45
C ASN A 135 -0.84 -9.47 4.20
N PHE A 136 0.42 -9.11 4.37
CA PHE A 136 1.41 -8.81 3.32
C PHE A 136 1.17 -7.53 2.52
N GLU A 137 0.43 -6.58 3.07
CA GLU A 137 0.42 -5.21 2.55
C GLU A 137 1.74 -4.50 2.88
N LYS A 138 2.17 -3.60 2.00
CA LYS A 138 3.57 -3.14 2.00
C LYS A 138 3.64 -1.62 1.86
N PHE A 139 4.53 -0.99 2.61
CA PHE A 139 4.80 0.45 2.52
C PHE A 139 6.30 0.67 2.34
N LEU A 140 6.69 1.46 1.35
CA LEU A 140 8.07 1.93 1.19
C LEU A 140 8.20 3.30 1.86
N VAL A 141 9.25 3.44 2.66
CA VAL A 141 9.65 4.69 3.28
C VAL A 141 11.06 5.07 2.80
N GLY A 142 11.25 6.35 2.52
CA GLY A 142 12.49 6.91 2.03
C GLY A 142 13.58 7.08 3.09
N PRO A 143 14.80 7.42 2.65
CA PRO A 143 15.94 7.70 3.53
C PRO A 143 15.78 8.97 4.38
N ASP A 144 14.76 9.78 4.09
CA ASP A 144 14.30 10.95 4.84
C ASP A 144 13.18 10.62 5.84
N GLY A 145 12.75 9.35 5.90
CA GLY A 145 11.70 8.89 6.81
C GLY A 145 10.29 9.17 6.31
N ILE A 146 10.14 9.62 5.06
CA ILE A 146 8.86 9.98 4.45
C ILE A 146 8.31 8.80 3.62
N PRO A 147 7.03 8.42 3.78
CA PRO A 147 6.41 7.36 2.97
C PRO A 147 6.38 7.71 1.48
N ILE A 148 6.73 6.75 0.63
CA ILE A 148 6.85 6.92 -0.81
C ILE A 148 5.69 6.27 -1.56
N MET A 149 5.42 4.99 -1.27
CA MET A 149 4.39 4.21 -1.96
C MET A 149 3.87 3.05 -1.12
N ARG A 150 2.66 2.59 -1.43
CA ARG A 150 1.94 1.50 -0.78
C ARG A 150 1.53 0.47 -1.83
N TRP A 151 1.72 -0.82 -1.58
CA TRP A 151 1.33 -1.90 -2.49
C TRP A 151 0.24 -2.76 -1.92
N HIS A 152 -0.64 -3.21 -2.83
CA HIS A 152 -1.63 -4.23 -2.53
C HIS A 152 -0.96 -5.54 -2.08
N HIS A 153 -1.61 -6.27 -1.18
CA HIS A 153 -1.04 -7.49 -0.61
C HIS A 153 -0.70 -8.55 -1.67
N ARG A 154 -1.54 -8.68 -2.72
CA ARG A 154 -1.33 -9.62 -3.84
C ARG A 154 -0.23 -9.20 -4.81
N THR A 155 0.28 -7.97 -4.74
CA THR A 155 1.36 -7.54 -5.62
C THR A 155 2.62 -8.38 -5.34
N THR A 156 3.14 -9.01 -6.39
CA THR A 156 4.26 -9.95 -6.29
C THR A 156 5.53 -9.25 -5.80
N VAL A 157 6.37 -9.98 -5.06
CA VAL A 157 7.64 -9.43 -4.56
C VAL A 157 8.55 -8.99 -5.72
N SER A 158 8.49 -9.67 -6.87
CA SER A 158 9.21 -9.28 -8.08
C SER A 158 8.80 -7.90 -8.59
N ASN A 159 7.49 -7.60 -8.61
CA ASN A 159 6.99 -6.28 -9.02
C ASN A 159 7.36 -5.21 -7.99
N VAL A 160 7.24 -5.51 -6.69
CA VAL A 160 7.67 -4.59 -5.62
C VAL A 160 9.17 -4.26 -5.77
N LYS A 161 10.02 -5.26 -6.00
CA LYS A 161 11.46 -5.06 -6.25
C LYS A 161 11.70 -4.17 -7.46
N MET A 162 10.98 -4.41 -8.55
CA MET A 162 11.10 -3.63 -9.78
C MET A 162 10.72 -2.16 -9.56
N ASP A 163 9.62 -1.91 -8.86
CA ASP A 163 9.16 -0.57 -8.49
C ASP A 163 10.17 0.17 -7.62
N ILE A 164 10.73 -0.48 -6.59
CA ILE A 164 11.74 0.10 -5.70
C ILE A 164 12.99 0.51 -6.51
N LEU A 165 13.50 -0.40 -7.35
CA LEU A 165 14.67 -0.12 -8.18
C LEU A 165 14.40 1.02 -9.18
N ALA A 166 13.21 1.05 -9.79
CA ALA A 166 12.82 2.12 -10.70
C ALA A 166 12.75 3.48 -9.98
N TYR A 167 12.22 3.51 -8.75
CA TYR A 167 12.21 4.71 -7.91
C TYR A 167 13.63 5.19 -7.57
N MET A 168 14.49 4.29 -7.08
CA MET A 168 15.88 4.62 -6.73
C MET A 168 16.66 5.18 -7.92
N ARG A 169 16.52 4.59 -9.12
CA ARG A 169 17.14 5.11 -10.34
C ARG A 169 16.63 6.51 -10.69
N ARG A 170 15.33 6.74 -10.58
CA ARG A 170 14.74 8.07 -10.83
C ARG A 170 15.32 9.12 -9.88
N GLN A 171 15.44 8.81 -8.59
CA GLN A 171 16.04 9.69 -7.60
C GLN A 171 17.52 9.98 -7.89
N ALA A 172 18.29 8.97 -8.30
CA ALA A 172 19.68 9.16 -8.72
C ALA A 172 19.80 10.11 -9.92
N THR A 173 18.93 9.95 -10.93
CA THR A 173 18.88 10.86 -12.09
C THR A 173 18.51 12.29 -11.70
N LEU A 174 17.57 12.48 -10.78
CA LEU A 174 17.19 13.82 -10.31
C LEU A 174 18.34 14.50 -9.55
N ARG A 175 19.04 13.77 -8.69
CA ARG A 175 20.22 14.27 -7.96
C ARG A 175 21.43 14.56 -8.85
N ALA A 176 21.55 13.89 -9.99
CA ALA A 176 22.63 14.16 -10.94
C ALA A 176 22.37 15.40 -11.82
N LYS A 177 21.13 15.89 -11.85
CA LYS A 177 20.70 17.04 -12.65
C LYS A 177 20.61 18.36 -11.87
N GLY A 178 20.57 18.30 -10.55
CA GLY A 178 20.53 19.45 -9.64
C GLY A 178 21.83 19.54 -8.86
#